data_AF-A0A0Q7Q9P7-F1
#
_entry.id   AF-A0A0Q7Q9P7-F1
#
_cell.length_a   1.000
_cell.length_b   1.000
_cell.length_c   1.000
_cell.angle_alpha   90.00
_cell.angle_beta   90.00
_cell.angle_gamma   90.00
#
_symmetry.space_group_name_H-M   'P 1'
#
loop_
_entity.id
_entity.type
_entity.pdbx_description
1 polymer ?
#
loop_
_entity_poly.entity_id
_entity_poly.type
_entity_poly.pdbx_seq_one_letter_code
_entity_poly.pdbx_strand_id
1 'polypeptide(L)'
;MARLKRKDYEEQIERLQHELVAMARWLQATNRRVIVLLEGRDTAGKGGVINAIADHMNPRQCRVVALPKPTERESSQWYFQRYVAHLPAAGEIVLFDRSWYNRAGVEKVMGFATDAQVKAFLKQAPAFEKLLADDGILLFKYWLCCDQEKQEERFAERLKDPLKRWKLSPIDVDARKHYDDYTRAREAMLKATHTPHAPWTLVDFNDQKQGRLSLIRDLLKRLPDTNVPPAKLDFPPLPAKPKKERYGTLKPIPAASAAGKKRSRQVK
;
A
#
# COMPACT_ATOMS: atom_id res chain seq x y z
N MET A 1 23.01 -11.32 5.05
CA MET A 1 23.05 -11.14 3.58
C MET A 1 23.49 -9.71 3.25
N ALA A 2 24.23 -9.50 2.16
CA ALA A 2 24.66 -8.17 1.75
C ALA A 2 23.45 -7.30 1.32
N ARG A 3 23.45 -6.03 1.73
CA ARG A 3 22.37 -5.07 1.43
C ARG A 3 22.33 -4.77 -0.08
N LEU A 4 21.14 -4.77 -0.68
CA LEU A 4 20.99 -4.53 -2.11
C LEU A 4 21.46 -3.11 -2.49
N LYS A 5 22.39 -3.04 -3.46
CA LYS A 5 22.87 -1.75 -3.98
C LYS A 5 21.72 -0.99 -4.60
N ARG A 6 21.80 0.35 -4.56
CA ARG A 6 20.73 1.23 -5.04
C ARG A 6 20.44 1.03 -6.53
N LYS A 7 21.48 0.98 -7.35
CA LYS A 7 21.37 0.78 -8.81
C LYS A 7 20.66 -0.54 -9.15
N ASP A 8 21.08 -1.64 -8.52
CA ASP A 8 20.49 -2.96 -8.76
C ASP A 8 19.00 -3.01 -8.34
N TYR A 9 18.62 -2.28 -7.29
CA TYR A 9 17.22 -2.13 -6.91
C TYR A 9 16.42 -1.32 -7.94
N GLU A 10 16.95 -0.18 -8.39
CA GLU A 10 16.29 0.72 -9.34
C GLU A 10 16.02 0.00 -10.68
N GLU A 11 16.98 -0.78 -11.17
CA GLU A 11 16.79 -1.58 -12.38
C GLU A 11 15.74 -2.69 -12.21
N GLN A 12 15.74 -3.38 -11.07
CA GLN A 12 14.78 -4.46 -10.82
C GLN A 12 13.36 -3.95 -10.60
N ILE A 13 13.19 -2.82 -9.90
CA ILE A 13 11.86 -2.27 -9.66
C ILE A 13 11.26 -1.69 -10.94
N GLU A 14 12.06 -1.08 -11.81
CA GLU A 14 11.61 -0.57 -13.11
C GLU A 14 11.01 -1.70 -13.97
N ARG A 15 11.69 -2.85 -14.05
CA ARG A 15 11.16 -4.04 -14.75
C ARG A 15 9.81 -4.49 -14.19
N LEU A 16 9.71 -4.59 -12.86
CA LEU A 16 8.45 -4.97 -12.21
C LEU A 16 7.36 -3.92 -12.40
N GLN A 17 7.70 -2.63 -12.49
CA GLN A 17 6.75 -1.56 -12.76
C GLN A 17 6.18 -1.65 -14.18
N HIS A 18 6.97 -2.08 -15.17
CA HIS A 18 6.44 -2.40 -16.51
C HIS A 18 5.43 -3.55 -16.46
N GLU A 19 5.72 -4.62 -15.72
CA GLU A 19 4.81 -5.75 -15.53
C GLU A 19 3.53 -5.34 -14.79
N LEU A 20 3.65 -4.47 -13.79
CA LEU A 20 2.51 -3.88 -13.07
C LEU A 20 1.62 -3.04 -14.01
N VAL A 21 2.19 -2.28 -14.93
CA VAL A 21 1.41 -1.55 -15.96
C VAL A 21 0.75 -2.51 -16.95
N ALA A 22 1.39 -3.62 -17.29
CA ALA A 22 0.75 -4.68 -18.08
C ALA A 22 -0.44 -5.32 -17.34
N MET A 23 -0.24 -5.66 -16.07
CA MET A 23 -1.28 -6.17 -15.17
C MET A 23 -2.48 -5.22 -15.06
N ALA A 24 -2.24 -3.91 -14.90
CA ALA A 24 -3.33 -2.93 -14.83
C ALA A 24 -4.13 -2.86 -16.14
N ARG A 25 -3.47 -2.95 -17.30
CA ARG A 25 -4.14 -3.05 -18.60
C ARG A 25 -4.95 -4.34 -18.74
N TRP A 26 -4.40 -5.46 -18.25
CA TRP A 26 -5.10 -6.74 -18.23
C TRP A 26 -6.36 -6.70 -17.37
N LEU A 27 -6.31 -6.08 -16.18
CA LEU A 27 -7.51 -5.91 -15.35
C LEU A 27 -8.62 -5.21 -16.11
N GLN A 28 -8.30 -4.13 -16.82
CA GLN A 28 -9.25 -3.34 -17.59
C GLN A 28 -9.82 -4.13 -18.78
N ALA A 29 -8.96 -4.82 -19.53
CA ALA A 29 -9.37 -5.61 -20.68
C ALA A 29 -10.28 -6.80 -20.30
N THR A 30 -10.14 -7.31 -19.08
CA THR A 30 -10.84 -8.51 -18.59
C THR A 30 -11.90 -8.23 -17.54
N ASN A 31 -12.11 -6.96 -17.17
CA ASN A 31 -12.97 -6.53 -16.06
C ASN A 31 -12.65 -7.19 -14.71
N ARG A 32 -11.44 -7.74 -14.55
CA ARG A 32 -10.99 -8.34 -13.29
C ARG A 32 -10.74 -7.26 -12.24
N ARG A 33 -10.81 -7.66 -10.97
CA ARG A 33 -10.77 -6.77 -9.81
C ARG A 33 -9.77 -7.29 -8.81
N VAL A 34 -8.89 -6.43 -8.32
CA VAL A 34 -7.82 -6.80 -7.38
C VAL A 34 -7.93 -5.98 -6.10
N ILE A 35 -7.77 -6.67 -4.96
CA ILE A 35 -7.54 -6.05 -3.66
C ILE A 35 -6.21 -6.54 -3.14
N VAL A 36 -5.36 -5.60 -2.69
CA VAL A 36 -4.12 -5.91 -1.98
C VAL A 36 -4.18 -5.30 -0.59
N LEU A 37 -4.25 -6.16 0.43
CA LEU A 37 -4.15 -5.76 1.83
C LEU A 37 -2.68 -5.78 2.26
N LEU A 38 -2.19 -4.64 2.75
CA LEU A 38 -0.85 -4.51 3.27
C LEU A 38 -0.93 -4.31 4.78
N GLU A 39 -0.66 -5.38 5.51
CA GLU A 39 -0.58 -5.39 6.97
C GLU A 39 0.85 -5.56 7.45
N GLY A 40 1.04 -5.32 8.74
CA GLY A 40 2.33 -5.44 9.41
C GLY A 40 2.52 -4.37 10.46
N ARG A 41 3.57 -4.53 11.25
CA ARG A 41 3.91 -3.60 12.33
C ARG A 41 4.12 -2.17 11.83
N ASP A 42 4.05 -1.22 12.74
CA ASP A 42 4.49 0.14 12.45
C ASP A 42 5.95 0.12 12.01
N THR A 43 6.26 1.01 11.06
CA THR A 43 7.55 1.12 10.38
C THR A 43 7.97 -0.08 9.48
N ALA A 44 7.15 -1.13 9.34
CA ALA A 44 7.49 -2.31 8.53
C ALA A 44 7.76 -1.99 7.04
N GLY A 45 7.04 -1.03 6.46
CA GLY A 45 7.31 -0.57 5.07
C GLY A 45 6.10 -0.45 4.15
N LYS A 46 4.87 -0.56 4.67
CA LYS A 46 3.59 -0.52 3.92
C LYS A 46 3.53 0.60 2.86
N GLY A 47 3.60 1.86 3.27
CA GLY A 47 3.56 2.98 2.32
C GLY A 47 4.66 2.96 1.25
N GLY A 48 5.83 2.38 1.54
CA GLY A 48 6.91 2.26 0.56
C GLY A 48 6.62 1.26 -0.55
N VAL A 49 5.92 0.16 -0.24
CA VAL A 49 5.50 -0.81 -1.26
C VAL A 49 4.24 -0.36 -1.99
N ILE A 50 3.33 0.35 -1.33
CA ILE A 50 2.17 1.00 -1.98
C ILE A 50 2.64 1.92 -3.08
N ASN A 51 3.57 2.83 -2.78
CA ASN A 51 4.12 3.75 -3.78
C ASN A 51 4.79 2.97 -4.91
N ALA A 52 5.62 1.97 -4.59
CA ALA A 52 6.30 1.17 -5.61
C ALA A 52 5.32 0.49 -6.59
N ILE A 53 4.12 0.09 -6.12
CA ILE A 53 3.05 -0.46 -6.95
C ILE A 53 2.32 0.65 -7.74
N ALA A 54 1.94 1.73 -7.06
CA ALA A 54 1.04 2.75 -7.61
C ALA A 54 1.71 3.82 -8.49
N ASP A 55 3.01 4.10 -8.31
CA ASP A 55 3.71 5.27 -8.86
C ASP A 55 3.61 5.39 -10.39
N HIS A 56 3.52 4.27 -11.12
CA HIS A 56 3.41 4.25 -12.59
C HIS A 56 2.06 3.73 -13.12
N MET A 57 1.09 3.49 -12.25
CA MET A 57 -0.25 3.09 -12.65
C MET A 57 -1.15 4.29 -12.92
N ASN A 58 -2.17 4.09 -13.77
CA ASN A 58 -3.20 5.11 -13.97
C ASN A 58 -3.98 5.31 -12.65
N PRO A 59 -4.04 6.52 -12.08
CA PRO A 59 -4.72 6.78 -10.81
C PRO A 59 -6.25 6.57 -10.87
N ARG A 60 -6.83 6.49 -12.08
CA ARG A 60 -8.24 6.10 -12.25
C ARG A 60 -8.49 4.60 -12.09
N GLN A 61 -7.42 3.80 -12.14
CA GLN A 61 -7.48 2.33 -12.08
C GLN A 61 -6.89 1.81 -10.77
N CYS A 62 -5.87 2.50 -10.23
CA CYS A 62 -5.23 2.15 -8.97
C CYS A 62 -5.61 3.15 -7.88
N ARG A 63 -6.35 2.69 -6.86
CA ARG A 63 -6.75 3.49 -5.71
C ARG A 63 -6.04 3.03 -4.44
N VAL A 64 -5.59 3.98 -3.62
CA VAL A 64 -5.05 3.70 -2.29
C VAL A 64 -6.09 4.07 -1.24
N VAL A 65 -6.37 3.15 -0.32
CA VAL A 65 -7.30 3.33 0.78
C VAL A 65 -6.51 3.31 2.09
N ALA A 66 -6.51 4.45 2.78
CA ALA A 66 -5.85 4.64 4.07
C ALA A 66 -6.83 5.34 5.02
N LEU A 67 -7.72 4.56 5.65
CA LEU A 67 -8.80 5.12 6.48
C LEU A 67 -8.26 5.61 7.82
N PRO A 68 -8.73 6.77 8.32
CA PRO A 68 -8.44 7.21 9.68
C PRO A 68 -9.19 6.33 10.70
N LYS A 69 -9.00 6.61 11.99
CA LYS A 69 -9.83 6.06 13.07
C LYS A 69 -11.33 6.22 12.72
N PRO A 70 -12.19 5.24 13.05
CA PRO A 70 -13.61 5.35 12.76
C PRO A 70 -14.21 6.56 13.47
N THR A 71 -15.15 7.22 12.79
CA THR A 71 -16.05 8.21 13.39
C THR A 71 -16.98 7.55 14.41
N GLU A 72 -17.68 8.35 15.20
CA GLU A 72 -18.70 7.86 16.14
C GLU A 72 -19.77 7.03 15.43
N ARG A 73 -20.25 7.53 14.27
CA ARG A 73 -21.20 6.81 13.43
C ARG A 73 -20.63 5.49 12.90
N GLU A 74 -19.42 5.50 12.33
CA GLU A 74 -18.78 4.25 11.83
C GLU A 74 -18.54 3.24 12.95
N SER A 75 -18.31 3.69 14.19
CA SER A 75 -18.12 2.81 15.34
C SER A 75 -19.41 2.09 15.77
N SER A 76 -20.57 2.65 15.42
CA SER A 76 -21.90 2.03 15.64
C SER A 76 -22.36 1.12 14.49
N GLN A 77 -21.65 1.12 13.37
CA GLN A 77 -21.99 0.32 12.19
C GLN A 77 -21.48 -1.12 12.31
N TRP A 78 -21.92 -1.98 11.38
CA TRP A 78 -21.22 -3.22 11.14
C TRP A 78 -19.78 -2.92 10.71
N TYR A 79 -18.80 -3.61 11.32
CA TYR A 79 -17.39 -3.22 11.22
C TYR A 79 -16.84 -3.19 9.79
N PHE A 80 -17.28 -4.11 8.92
CA PHE A 80 -16.82 -4.18 7.54
C PHE A 80 -17.46 -3.10 6.65
N GLN A 81 -18.56 -2.47 7.08
CA GLN A 81 -19.38 -1.56 6.26
C GLN A 81 -18.55 -0.41 5.67
N ARG A 82 -17.70 0.23 6.48
CA ARG A 82 -16.84 1.33 5.99
C ARG A 82 -15.82 0.87 4.96
N TYR A 83 -15.35 -0.38 5.02
CA TYR A 83 -14.39 -0.93 4.08
C TYR A 83 -15.04 -1.36 2.77
N VAL A 84 -16.29 -1.88 2.85
CA VAL A 84 -17.08 -2.28 1.68
C VAL A 84 -17.28 -1.11 0.71
N ALA A 85 -17.43 0.11 1.22
CA ALA A 85 -17.55 1.33 0.40
C ALA A 85 -16.33 1.62 -0.49
N HIS A 86 -15.21 0.93 -0.29
CA HIS A 86 -13.96 1.14 -1.03
C HIS A 86 -13.54 -0.03 -1.93
N LEU A 87 -14.35 -1.10 -2.00
CA LEU A 87 -14.07 -2.25 -2.85
C LEU A 87 -13.94 -1.85 -4.34
N PRO A 88 -13.18 -2.60 -5.16
CA PRO A 88 -12.94 -2.30 -6.56
C PRO A 88 -14.18 -2.50 -7.43
N ALA A 89 -14.37 -1.59 -8.39
CA ALA A 89 -15.19 -1.81 -9.58
C ALA A 89 -14.37 -2.53 -10.68
N ALA A 90 -15.02 -2.90 -11.79
CA ALA A 90 -14.40 -3.62 -12.90
C ALA A 90 -13.12 -2.94 -13.40
N GLY A 91 -12.04 -3.72 -13.53
CA GLY A 91 -10.73 -3.25 -13.98
C GLY A 91 -9.93 -2.47 -12.95
N GLU A 92 -10.42 -2.32 -11.71
CA GLU A 92 -9.70 -1.60 -10.65
C GLU A 92 -8.79 -2.51 -9.82
N ILE A 93 -7.71 -1.91 -9.33
CA ILE A 93 -6.89 -2.41 -8.23
C ILE A 93 -7.00 -1.45 -7.05
N VAL A 94 -7.28 -2.00 -5.86
CA VAL A 94 -7.36 -1.24 -4.62
C VAL A 94 -6.29 -1.72 -3.64
N LEU A 95 -5.42 -0.81 -3.23
CA LEU A 95 -4.35 -1.03 -2.25
C LEU A 95 -4.81 -0.49 -0.88
N PHE A 96 -4.92 -1.37 0.10
CA PHE A 96 -5.29 -1.01 1.47
C PHE A 96 -4.02 -0.82 2.32
N ASP A 97 -3.73 0.43 2.75
CA ASP A 97 -2.73 0.73 3.78
C ASP A 97 -3.38 0.50 5.15
N ARG A 98 -3.17 -0.70 5.68
CA ARG A 98 -4.06 -1.30 6.68
C ARG A 98 -5.48 -1.53 6.15
N SER A 99 -6.22 -2.38 6.84
CA SER A 99 -7.51 -2.88 6.37
C SER A 99 -8.47 -3.15 7.53
N TRP A 100 -9.48 -3.99 7.30
CA TRP A 100 -10.32 -4.54 8.37
C TRP A 100 -9.50 -5.35 9.40
N TYR A 101 -8.26 -5.74 9.09
CA TYR A 101 -7.38 -6.38 10.07
C TYR A 101 -6.87 -5.47 11.20
N ASN A 102 -7.18 -4.17 11.17
CA ASN A 102 -6.99 -3.29 12.33
C ASN A 102 -7.58 -3.89 13.62
N ARG A 103 -8.75 -4.56 13.53
CA ARG A 103 -9.39 -5.22 14.67
C ARG A 103 -8.58 -6.34 15.30
N ALA A 104 -7.87 -7.12 14.49
CA ALA A 104 -7.03 -8.22 14.97
C ALA A 104 -5.59 -7.80 15.31
N GLY A 105 -5.24 -6.53 15.08
CA GLY A 105 -3.94 -5.96 15.41
C GLY A 105 -4.05 -4.85 16.44
N VAL A 106 -4.00 -3.61 15.96
CA VAL A 106 -3.94 -2.40 16.81
C VAL A 106 -5.14 -2.28 17.75
N GLU A 107 -6.37 -2.58 17.31
CA GLU A 107 -7.54 -2.44 18.19
C GLU A 107 -7.52 -3.46 19.33
N LYS A 108 -7.03 -4.69 19.07
CA LYS A 108 -6.89 -5.73 20.10
C LYS A 108 -5.78 -5.37 21.10
N VAL A 109 -4.62 -4.94 20.62
CA VAL A 109 -3.45 -4.69 21.47
C VAL A 109 -3.61 -3.40 22.28
N MET A 110 -4.13 -2.35 21.67
CA MET A 110 -4.30 -1.04 22.32
C MET A 110 -5.65 -0.90 23.05
N GLY A 111 -6.49 -1.95 23.08
CA GLY A 111 -7.76 -1.95 23.81
C GLY A 111 -8.86 -1.10 23.16
N PHE A 112 -8.81 -0.85 21.85
CA PHE A 112 -9.86 -0.14 21.12
C PHE A 112 -11.03 -1.04 20.69
N ALA A 113 -10.89 -2.35 20.85
CA ALA A 113 -11.96 -3.32 20.67
C ALA A 113 -12.04 -4.27 21.86
N THR A 114 -13.26 -4.65 22.23
CA THR A 114 -13.51 -5.68 23.24
C THR A 114 -13.12 -7.07 22.72
N ASP A 115 -12.81 -7.98 23.63
CA ASP A 115 -12.49 -9.37 23.28
C ASP A 115 -13.61 -10.07 22.50
N ALA A 116 -14.87 -9.74 22.81
CA ALA A 116 -16.03 -10.21 22.08
C ALA A 116 -16.04 -9.72 20.62
N GLN A 117 -15.73 -8.44 20.39
CA GLN A 117 -15.65 -7.87 19.03
C GLN A 117 -14.49 -8.49 18.23
N VAL A 118 -13.33 -8.71 18.86
CA VAL A 118 -12.18 -9.34 18.21
C VAL A 118 -12.48 -10.80 17.86
N LYS A 119 -13.08 -11.57 18.78
CA LYS A 119 -13.50 -12.95 18.52
C LYS A 119 -14.54 -13.03 17.40
N ALA A 120 -15.51 -12.13 17.39
CA ALA A 120 -16.51 -12.03 16.33
C ALA A 120 -15.84 -11.71 14.98
N PHE A 121 -14.91 -10.75 14.95
CA PHE A 121 -14.15 -10.41 13.74
C PHE A 121 -13.35 -11.59 13.19
N LEU A 122 -12.62 -12.31 14.03
CA LEU A 122 -11.82 -13.47 13.59
C LEU A 122 -12.69 -14.59 13.00
N LYS A 123 -13.96 -14.69 13.41
CA LYS A 123 -14.95 -15.60 12.79
C LYS A 123 -15.55 -15.03 11.49
N GLN A 124 -15.80 -13.73 11.44
CA GLN A 124 -16.46 -13.07 10.30
C GLN A 124 -15.51 -12.82 9.11
N ALA A 125 -14.24 -12.47 9.36
CA ALA A 125 -13.31 -12.08 8.31
C ALA A 125 -13.13 -13.17 7.23
N PRO A 126 -12.93 -14.47 7.56
CA PRO A 126 -12.83 -15.51 6.54
C PRO A 126 -14.11 -15.66 5.70
N ALA A 127 -15.28 -15.49 6.31
CA ALA A 127 -16.57 -15.57 5.63
C ALA A 127 -16.77 -14.36 4.70
N PHE A 128 -16.45 -13.15 5.18
CA PHE A 128 -16.48 -11.93 4.37
C PHE A 128 -15.55 -12.04 3.16
N GLU A 129 -14.31 -12.48 3.37
CA GLU A 129 -13.32 -12.66 2.30
C GLU A 129 -13.72 -13.76 1.31
N LYS A 130 -14.43 -14.80 1.77
CA LYS A 130 -14.99 -15.82 0.88
C LYS A 130 -16.01 -15.22 -0.08
N LEU A 131 -16.90 -14.34 0.40
CA LEU A 131 -17.87 -13.66 -0.47
C LEU A 131 -17.17 -12.83 -1.55
N LEU A 132 -16.08 -12.13 -1.21
CA LEU A 132 -15.29 -11.38 -2.19
C LEU A 132 -14.63 -12.30 -3.24
N ALA A 133 -14.04 -13.40 -2.79
CA ALA A 133 -13.40 -14.37 -3.66
C ALA A 133 -14.39 -15.09 -4.57
N ASP A 134 -15.56 -15.50 -4.04
CA ASP A 134 -16.65 -16.14 -4.80
C ASP A 134 -17.20 -15.20 -5.88
N ASP A 135 -17.28 -13.89 -5.62
CA ASP A 135 -17.65 -12.86 -6.59
C ASP A 135 -16.57 -12.61 -7.67
N GLY A 136 -15.37 -13.19 -7.50
CA GLY A 136 -14.27 -13.11 -8.46
C GLY A 136 -13.29 -11.96 -8.23
N ILE A 137 -13.30 -11.35 -7.03
CA ILE A 137 -12.25 -10.40 -6.61
C ILE A 137 -11.00 -11.20 -6.25
N LEU A 138 -9.87 -10.83 -6.84
CA LEU A 138 -8.57 -11.40 -6.53
C LEU A 138 -8.02 -10.71 -5.27
N LEU A 139 -8.14 -11.39 -4.13
CA LEU A 139 -7.72 -10.87 -2.83
C LEU A 139 -6.31 -11.36 -2.44
N PHE A 140 -5.40 -10.40 -2.25
CA PHE A 140 -4.04 -10.64 -1.79
C PHE A 140 -3.85 -10.05 -0.39
N LYS A 141 -3.35 -10.85 0.55
CA LYS A 141 -3.11 -10.43 1.93
C LYS A 141 -1.63 -10.60 2.27
N TYR A 142 -0.93 -9.49 2.48
CA TYR A 142 0.49 -9.49 2.83
C TYR A 142 0.72 -9.00 4.24
N TRP A 143 1.51 -9.74 5.00
CA TRP A 143 2.07 -9.28 6.27
C TRP A 143 3.56 -8.99 6.08
N LEU A 144 3.93 -7.73 6.28
CA LEU A 144 5.33 -7.28 6.18
C LEU A 144 6.05 -7.60 7.50
N CYS A 145 6.92 -8.62 7.47
CA CYS A 145 7.73 -9.04 8.59
C CYS A 145 8.88 -8.05 8.84
N CYS A 146 9.07 -7.65 10.09
CA CYS A 146 10.15 -6.76 10.49
C CYS A 146 10.54 -7.13 11.92
N ASP A 147 11.83 -7.38 12.14
CA ASP A 147 12.37 -7.65 13.46
C ASP A 147 12.34 -6.38 14.30
N GLN A 148 12.26 -6.54 15.63
CA GLN A 148 12.16 -5.42 16.56
C GLN A 148 13.36 -4.47 16.43
N GLU A 149 14.57 -5.00 16.26
CA GLU A 149 15.78 -4.19 16.04
C GLU A 149 15.62 -3.26 14.82
N LYS A 150 15.17 -3.81 13.68
CA LYS A 150 14.90 -3.02 12.47
C LYS A 150 13.74 -2.06 12.63
N GLN A 151 12.75 -2.42 13.43
CA GLN A 151 11.64 -1.53 13.77
C GLN A 151 12.15 -0.30 14.53
N GLU A 152 13.00 -0.51 15.54
CA GLU A 152 13.58 0.53 16.40
C GLU A 152 14.54 1.44 15.64
N GLU A 153 15.40 0.88 14.78
CA GLU A 153 16.26 1.64 13.87
C GLU A 153 15.44 2.64 13.03
N ARG A 154 14.31 2.18 12.48
CA ARG A 154 13.41 3.00 11.64
C ARG A 154 12.63 4.03 12.44
N PHE A 155 12.25 3.72 13.67
CA PHE A 155 11.66 4.71 14.57
C PHE A 155 12.64 5.85 14.84
N ALA A 156 13.90 5.52 15.15
CA ALA A 156 14.95 6.51 15.38
C ALA A 156 15.25 7.34 14.13
N GLU A 157 15.27 6.73 12.94
CA GLU A 157 15.43 7.44 11.66
C GLU A 157 14.29 8.44 11.43
N ARG A 158 13.03 8.01 11.59
CA ARG A 158 11.84 8.87 11.41
C ARG A 158 11.78 10.00 12.42
N LEU A 159 12.26 9.79 13.63
CA LEU A 159 12.34 10.81 14.67
C LEU A 159 13.34 11.92 14.28
N LYS A 160 14.46 11.55 13.65
CA LYS A 160 15.52 12.47 13.23
C LYS A 160 15.23 13.18 11.90
N ASP A 161 14.47 12.57 11.00
CA ASP A 161 14.17 13.09 9.66
C ASP A 161 12.90 13.97 9.66
N PRO A 162 13.01 15.31 9.44
CA PRO A 162 11.85 16.20 9.43
C PRO A 162 10.80 15.85 8.37
N LEU A 163 11.20 15.22 7.25
CA LEU A 163 10.29 14.82 6.17
C LEU A 163 9.50 13.55 6.52
N LYS A 164 9.90 12.83 7.58
CA LYS A 164 9.26 11.60 8.04
C LYS A 164 8.68 11.70 9.44
N ARG A 165 8.97 12.76 10.20
CA ARG A 165 8.49 12.95 11.58
C ARG A 165 6.97 12.83 11.72
N TRP A 166 6.23 13.34 10.74
CA TRP A 166 4.76 13.26 10.70
C TRP A 166 4.21 11.82 10.66
N LYS A 167 5.04 10.83 10.30
CA LYS A 167 4.69 9.40 10.29
C LYS A 167 4.74 8.74 11.67
N LEU A 168 4.93 9.51 12.73
CA LEU A 168 4.99 9.05 14.11
C LEU A 168 3.88 9.71 14.92
N SER A 169 2.96 8.91 15.44
CA SER A 169 1.95 9.29 16.41
C SER A 169 2.35 8.86 17.84
N PRO A 170 1.71 9.41 18.88
CA PRO A 170 1.91 8.94 20.25
C PRO A 170 1.61 7.44 20.43
N ILE A 171 0.60 6.93 19.71
CA ILE A 171 0.24 5.51 19.70
C ILE A 171 1.39 4.66 19.15
N ASP A 172 2.05 5.11 18.07
CA ASP A 172 3.18 4.37 17.49
C ASP A 172 4.37 4.28 18.45
N VAL A 173 4.59 5.32 19.27
CA VAL A 173 5.66 5.33 20.28
C VAL A 173 5.35 4.35 21.41
N ASP A 174 4.09 4.29 21.84
CA ASP A 174 3.67 3.37 22.90
C ASP A 174 3.64 1.92 22.43
N ALA A 175 3.20 1.68 21.19
CA ALA A 175 3.16 0.36 20.54
C ALA A 175 4.51 -0.38 20.53
N ARG A 176 5.64 0.34 20.65
CA ARG A 176 6.99 -0.23 20.79
C ARG A 176 7.13 -1.17 21.99
N LYS A 177 6.43 -0.87 23.09
CA LYS A 177 6.45 -1.69 24.32
C LYS A 177 5.65 -2.99 24.18
N HIS A 178 4.77 -3.07 23.19
CA HIS A 178 3.81 -4.16 23.00
C HIS A 178 4.24 -5.15 21.91
N TYR A 179 5.54 -5.28 21.65
CA TYR A 179 6.03 -6.10 20.54
C TYR A 179 5.51 -7.54 20.58
N ASP A 180 5.55 -8.17 21.75
CA ASP A 180 5.06 -9.53 21.97
C ASP A 180 3.54 -9.64 21.91
N ASP A 181 2.81 -8.63 22.38
CA ASP A 181 1.35 -8.59 22.31
C ASP A 181 0.88 -8.57 20.84
N TYR A 182 1.54 -7.74 20.02
CA TYR A 182 1.35 -7.73 18.58
C TYR A 182 1.77 -9.06 17.92
N THR A 183 2.81 -9.74 18.43
CA THR A 183 3.18 -11.09 17.95
C THR A 183 2.03 -12.06 18.19
N ARG A 184 1.49 -12.11 19.41
CA ARG A 184 0.38 -13.00 19.78
C ARG A 184 -0.89 -12.68 18.98
N ALA A 185 -1.19 -11.39 18.79
CA ALA A 185 -2.31 -10.94 17.98
C ALA A 185 -2.18 -11.36 16.50
N ARG A 186 -0.98 -11.19 15.90
CA ARG A 186 -0.67 -11.68 14.55
C ARG A 186 -0.85 -13.18 14.44
N GLU A 187 -0.31 -13.98 15.36
CA GLU A 187 -0.43 -15.45 15.29
C GLU A 187 -1.90 -15.89 15.35
N ALA A 188 -2.69 -15.30 16.25
CA ALA A 188 -4.12 -15.58 16.33
C ALA A 188 -4.86 -15.19 15.04
N MET A 189 -4.53 -14.03 14.46
CA MET A 189 -5.07 -13.57 13.18
C MET A 189 -4.73 -14.53 12.04
N LEU A 190 -3.45 -14.87 11.86
CA LEU A 190 -2.99 -15.76 10.79
C LEU A 190 -3.65 -17.13 10.92
N LYS A 191 -3.68 -17.71 12.13
CA LYS A 191 -4.32 -19.01 12.39
C LYS A 191 -5.81 -19.01 12.05
N ALA A 192 -6.53 -17.95 12.38
CA ALA A 192 -7.97 -17.88 12.17
C ALA A 192 -8.35 -17.52 10.72
N THR A 193 -7.47 -16.87 9.97
CA THR A 193 -7.84 -16.22 8.69
C THR A 193 -6.96 -16.57 7.50
N HIS A 194 -5.93 -17.39 7.66
CA HIS A 194 -5.23 -18.01 6.55
C HIS A 194 -6.09 -19.16 5.99
N THR A 195 -6.66 -18.96 4.82
CA THR A 195 -7.59 -19.92 4.19
C THR A 195 -7.21 -20.17 2.73
N PRO A 196 -7.65 -21.27 2.10
CA PRO A 196 -7.35 -21.55 0.69
C PRO A 196 -7.85 -20.45 -0.28
N HIS A 197 -9.01 -19.85 0.00
CA HIS A 197 -9.59 -18.80 -0.85
C HIS A 197 -9.03 -17.41 -0.59
N ALA A 198 -8.43 -17.18 0.58
CA ALA A 198 -7.80 -15.93 0.95
C ALA A 198 -6.55 -16.19 1.82
N PRO A 199 -5.43 -16.63 1.22
CA PRO A 199 -4.23 -16.96 1.96
C PRO A 199 -3.47 -15.72 2.40
N TRP A 200 -2.90 -15.78 3.60
CA TRP A 200 -1.88 -14.84 4.06
C TRP A 200 -0.51 -15.17 3.46
N THR A 201 0.23 -14.13 3.07
CA THR A 201 1.61 -14.22 2.59
C THR A 201 2.52 -13.39 3.51
N LEU A 202 3.52 -14.03 4.09
CA LEU A 202 4.53 -13.35 4.91
C LEU A 202 5.70 -12.92 4.02
N VAL A 203 6.13 -11.67 4.14
CA VAL A 203 7.27 -11.15 3.35
C VAL A 203 8.30 -10.55 4.28
N ASP A 204 9.55 -11.02 4.19
CA ASP A 204 10.66 -10.42 4.92
C ASP A 204 10.91 -8.99 4.43
N PHE A 205 10.72 -8.04 5.33
CA PHE A 205 10.89 -6.61 5.09
C PHE A 205 12.01 -6.01 5.93
N ASN A 206 12.91 -6.82 6.53
CA ASN A 206 14.09 -6.32 7.22
C ASN A 206 14.98 -5.49 6.28
N ASP A 207 15.16 -5.91 5.03
CA ASP A 207 15.57 -5.05 3.92
C ASP A 207 14.35 -4.63 3.10
N GLN A 208 13.91 -3.39 3.27
CA GLN A 208 12.70 -2.87 2.59
C GLN A 208 12.80 -2.88 1.06
N LYS A 209 14.00 -2.80 0.47
CA LYS A 209 14.15 -2.87 -0.99
C LYS A 209 13.87 -4.27 -1.48
N GLN A 210 14.48 -5.27 -0.83
CA GLN A 210 14.26 -6.68 -1.15
C GLN A 210 12.81 -7.10 -0.86
N GLY A 211 12.23 -6.65 0.25
CA GLY A 211 10.84 -6.91 0.59
C GLY A 211 9.86 -6.41 -0.48
N ARG A 212 10.08 -5.19 -1.00
CA ARG A 212 9.27 -4.64 -2.12
C ARG A 212 9.37 -5.50 -3.37
N LEU A 213 10.59 -5.82 -3.81
CA LEU A 213 10.80 -6.64 -5.01
C LEU A 213 10.17 -8.02 -4.85
N SER A 214 10.31 -8.63 -3.67
CA SER A 214 9.77 -9.97 -3.38
C SER A 214 8.25 -9.97 -3.37
N LEU A 215 7.63 -8.97 -2.73
CA LEU A 215 6.17 -8.84 -2.68
C LEU A 215 5.58 -8.62 -4.08
N ILE A 216 6.16 -7.70 -4.87
CA ILE A 216 5.64 -7.40 -6.21
C ILE A 216 5.80 -8.61 -7.14
N ARG A 217 6.92 -9.35 -7.04
CA ARG A 217 7.11 -10.61 -7.77
C ARG A 217 6.09 -11.65 -7.38
N ASP A 218 5.81 -11.83 -6.09
CA ASP A 218 4.78 -12.77 -5.63
C ASP A 218 3.40 -12.40 -6.17
N LEU A 219 3.03 -11.11 -6.10
CA LEU A 219 1.77 -10.59 -6.62
C LEU A 219 1.61 -10.92 -8.10
N LEU A 220 2.61 -10.55 -8.93
CA LEU A 220 2.57 -10.77 -10.37
C LEU A 220 2.57 -12.27 -10.73
N LYS A 221 3.36 -13.08 -10.02
CA LYS A 221 3.45 -14.54 -10.26
C LYS A 221 2.13 -15.27 -10.01
N ARG A 222 1.30 -14.77 -9.10
CA ARG A 222 0.02 -15.37 -8.72
C ARG A 222 -1.13 -14.99 -9.64
N LEU A 223 -0.91 -14.07 -10.56
CA LEU A 223 -1.85 -13.72 -11.61
C LEU A 223 -1.64 -14.64 -12.83
N PRO A 224 -2.65 -14.82 -13.69
CA PRO A 224 -2.45 -15.48 -14.98
C PRO A 224 -1.52 -14.65 -15.87
N ASP A 225 -1.25 -15.12 -17.09
CA ASP A 225 -0.58 -14.27 -18.08
C ASP A 225 -1.37 -12.97 -18.28
N THR A 226 -0.72 -11.85 -17.95
CA THR A 226 -1.29 -10.50 -17.99
C THR A 226 -0.84 -9.72 -19.21
N ASN A 227 -0.17 -10.36 -20.17
CA ASN A 227 0.32 -9.69 -21.36
C ASN A 227 -0.84 -9.29 -22.29
N VAL A 228 -1.29 -8.05 -22.13
CA VAL A 228 -2.22 -7.40 -23.04
C VAL A 228 -1.46 -6.32 -23.80
N PRO A 229 -1.28 -6.46 -25.13
CA PRO A 229 -0.64 -5.45 -25.96
C PRO A 229 -1.36 -4.09 -25.80
N PRO A 230 -0.62 -2.97 -25.75
CA PRO A 230 -1.26 -1.67 -25.72
C PRO A 230 -2.03 -1.47 -27.03
N ALA A 231 -3.18 -0.79 -26.97
CA ALA A 231 -3.92 -0.42 -28.16
C ALA A 231 -3.00 0.39 -29.10
N LYS A 232 -2.95 0.01 -30.37
CA LYS A 232 -2.23 0.80 -31.37
C LYS A 232 -2.97 2.12 -31.54
N LEU A 233 -2.28 3.22 -31.25
CA LEU A 233 -2.75 4.56 -31.54
C LEU A 233 -2.19 4.98 -32.88
N ASP A 234 -3.05 5.43 -33.77
CA ASP A 234 -2.59 6.18 -34.94
C ASP A 234 -2.09 7.55 -34.45
N PHE A 235 -0.82 7.84 -34.72
CA PHE A 235 -0.15 9.07 -34.29
C PHE A 235 0.50 9.76 -35.50
N PRO A 236 -0.33 10.29 -36.43
CA PRO A 236 0.19 10.95 -37.61
C PRO A 236 0.90 12.25 -37.22
N PRO A 237 1.86 12.72 -38.05
CA PRO A 237 2.51 14.01 -37.82
C PRO A 237 1.47 15.13 -37.85
N LEU A 238 1.73 16.18 -37.07
CA LEU A 238 0.89 17.37 -37.11
C LEU A 238 0.86 17.96 -38.53
N PRO A 239 -0.30 18.41 -39.02
CA PRO A 239 -0.41 19.02 -40.36
C PRO A 239 0.37 20.35 -40.46
N ALA A 240 0.71 20.96 -39.34
CA ALA A 240 1.48 22.20 -39.27
C ALA A 240 2.58 22.11 -38.21
N LYS A 241 3.53 23.05 -38.26
CA LYS A 241 4.58 23.17 -37.26
C LYS A 241 4.00 23.38 -35.85
N PRO A 242 4.61 22.83 -34.79
CA PRO A 242 4.21 23.08 -33.42
C PRO A 242 4.14 24.58 -33.11
N LYS A 243 3.05 25.02 -32.45
CA LYS A 243 2.86 26.41 -32.05
C LYS A 243 3.64 26.70 -30.75
N LYS A 244 4.06 27.96 -30.58
CA LYS A 244 4.60 28.46 -29.31
C LYS A 244 3.48 29.15 -28.54
N GLU A 245 3.26 28.72 -27.32
CA GLU A 245 2.22 29.27 -26.44
C GLU A 245 2.48 30.75 -26.11
N ARG A 246 1.42 31.56 -26.06
CA ARG A 246 1.48 32.99 -25.72
C ARG A 246 0.35 33.35 -24.78
N TYR A 247 0.67 34.06 -23.70
CA TYR A 247 -0.31 34.42 -22.68
C TYR A 247 -0.46 35.94 -22.59
N GLY A 248 -1.61 36.47 -23.01
CA GLY A 248 -1.90 37.91 -23.02
C GLY A 248 -2.55 38.43 -21.74
N THR A 249 -3.39 37.63 -21.09
CA THR A 249 -4.16 38.04 -19.91
C THR A 249 -3.39 37.86 -18.60
N LEU A 250 -2.69 36.72 -18.46
CA LEU A 250 -1.94 36.36 -17.27
C LEU A 250 -0.57 35.86 -17.69
N LYS A 251 0.47 36.14 -16.91
CA LYS A 251 1.81 35.60 -17.16
C LYS A 251 1.99 34.30 -16.39
N PRO A 252 2.59 33.26 -17.00
CA PRO A 252 3.01 32.08 -16.25
C PRO A 252 3.98 32.48 -15.13
N ILE A 253 3.94 31.73 -14.04
CA ILE A 253 5.00 31.82 -13.03
C ILE A 253 6.35 31.58 -13.71
N PRO A 254 7.38 32.40 -13.44
CA PRO A 254 8.70 32.19 -14.02
C PRO A 254 9.21 30.78 -13.69
N ALA A 255 9.88 30.15 -14.64
CA ALA A 255 10.61 28.93 -14.36
C ALA A 255 11.60 29.18 -13.22
N ALA A 256 11.72 28.23 -12.29
CA ALA A 256 12.72 28.33 -11.24
C ALA A 256 14.10 28.47 -11.91
N SER A 257 14.78 29.59 -11.69
CA SER A 257 16.13 29.76 -12.21
C SER A 257 17.05 28.75 -11.53
N ALA A 258 18.00 28.18 -12.27
CA ALA A 258 19.02 27.29 -11.73
C ALA A 258 20.01 28.00 -10.76
N ALA A 259 19.70 29.21 -10.32
CA ALA A 259 20.53 30.04 -9.45
C ALA A 259 19.78 30.42 -8.17
N GLY A 260 19.66 29.46 -7.26
CA GLY A 260 19.16 29.65 -5.89
C GLY A 260 20.17 29.18 -4.85
N LYS A 261 21.36 29.80 -4.84
CA LYS A 261 22.34 29.66 -3.74
C LYS A 261 21.68 30.08 -2.41
N LYS A 262 21.83 29.22 -1.39
CA LYS A 262 21.83 29.50 0.06
C LYS A 262 20.82 30.57 0.56
N ARG A 263 19.60 30.14 0.90
CA ARG A 263 18.91 30.77 2.04
C ARG A 263 19.38 30.08 3.32
N SER A 264 20.36 30.68 3.99
CA SER A 264 20.65 30.38 5.39
C SER A 264 19.42 30.71 6.22
N ARG A 265 18.67 29.70 6.65
CA ARG A 265 17.74 29.86 7.77
C ARG A 265 18.60 29.86 9.04
N GLN A 266 18.96 31.06 9.51
CA GLN A 266 19.18 31.24 10.94
C GLN A 266 17.80 31.06 11.60
N VAL A 267 17.66 29.98 12.35
CA VAL A 267 16.58 29.82 13.32
C VAL A 267 17.23 30.12 14.67
N LYS A 268 16.75 31.19 15.32
CA LYS A 268 16.93 31.43 16.75
C LYS A 268 16.09 30.44 17.53
#